data_AF-A0A172UBN9-F1
#
_entry.id   AF-A0A172UBN9-F1
#
_cell.length_a   1.000
_cell.length_b   1.000
_cell.length_c   1.000
_cell.angle_alpha   90.00
_cell.angle_beta   90.00
_cell.angle_gamma   90.00
#
_symmetry.space_group_name_H-M   'P 1'
#
loop_
_entity.id
_entity.type
_entity.pdbx_description
1 polymer ?
#
loop_
_entity_poly.entity_id
_entity_poly.type
_entity_poly.pdbx_seq_one_letter_code
_entity_poly.pdbx_strand_id
1 'polypeptide(L)'
;MSPLPAEERAGLLNGLPLINDLPWMKAAGLRVHSWADAGIVYNANDPGDGYNGPVVFADRANEFNLHQLGGELIRDVNTGGDHWDIGGKLTLMYGSDARFNTINPYV
;
A
#
# COMPACT_ATOMS: atom_id res chain seq x y z
N MET A 1 0.16 22.01 8.48
CA MET A 1 -0.32 21.43 7.22
C MET A 1 -0.83 20.03 7.57
N SER A 2 -2.12 19.78 7.43
CA SER A 2 -2.69 18.46 7.69
C SER A 2 -2.24 17.51 6.58
N PRO A 3 -1.90 16.24 6.88
CA PRO A 3 -1.61 15.26 5.83
C PRO A 3 -2.79 15.14 4.88
N LEU A 4 -2.54 14.88 3.60
CA LEU A 4 -3.61 14.54 2.66
C LEU A 4 -4.37 13.30 3.17
N PRO A 5 -5.70 13.25 2.98
CA PRO A 5 -6.51 12.04 3.18
C PRO A 5 -5.85 10.84 2.48
N ALA A 6 -5.97 9.64 3.06
CA ALA A 6 -5.30 8.45 2.54
C ALA A 6 -5.72 8.14 1.09
N GLU A 7 -6.97 8.45 0.72
CA GLU A 7 -7.50 8.34 -0.64
C GLU A 7 -6.90 9.33 -1.64
N GLU A 8 -6.28 10.42 -1.19
CA GLU A 8 -5.66 11.44 -2.02
C GLU A 8 -4.13 11.30 -2.09
N ARG A 9 -3.55 10.33 -1.37
CA ARG A 9 -2.12 10.04 -1.41
C ARG A 9 -1.77 9.26 -2.67
N ALA A 10 -1.54 10.02 -3.74
CA ALA A 10 -0.99 9.54 -5.00
C ALA A 10 0.38 8.86 -4.79
N GLY A 11 0.41 7.52 -4.78
CA GLY A 11 1.65 6.74 -4.84
C GLY A 11 2.22 6.67 -6.26
N LEU A 12 3.46 6.19 -6.42
CA LEU A 12 4.13 5.96 -7.71
C LEU A 12 3.30 5.08 -8.68
N LEU A 13 2.34 4.32 -8.16
CA LEU A 13 1.46 3.41 -8.90
C LEU A 13 0.09 4.01 -9.24
N ASN A 14 -0.06 5.34 -9.24
CA ASN A 14 -1.24 6.06 -9.73
C ASN A 14 -1.66 5.71 -11.19
N GLY A 15 -0.95 4.79 -11.87
CA GLY A 15 -1.21 4.23 -13.19
C GLY A 15 -2.12 2.99 -13.25
N LEU A 16 -2.79 2.59 -12.15
CA LEU A 16 -3.85 1.57 -12.20
C LEU A 16 -5.28 2.01 -12.67
N PRO A 17 -5.59 3.24 -13.16
CA PRO A 17 -6.92 3.56 -13.67
C PRO A 17 -7.40 2.54 -14.72
N LEU A 18 -6.48 2.06 -15.57
CA LEU A 18 -6.74 1.05 -16.60
C LEU A 18 -7.32 -0.26 -16.03
N ILE A 19 -6.89 -0.67 -14.83
CA ILE A 19 -7.40 -1.89 -14.19
C ILE A 19 -8.81 -1.63 -13.65
N ASN A 20 -9.02 -0.52 -12.95
CA ASN A 20 -10.34 -0.14 -12.42
C ASN A 20 -11.36 0.15 -13.53
N ASP A 21 -10.90 0.51 -14.73
CA ASP A 21 -11.75 0.77 -15.89
C ASP A 21 -12.19 -0.48 -16.65
N LEU A 22 -11.63 -1.66 -16.34
CA LEU A 22 -12.00 -2.90 -17.00
C LEU A 22 -13.50 -3.22 -16.79
N PRO A 23 -14.24 -3.60 -17.85
CA PRO A 23 -15.69 -3.83 -17.75
C PRO A 23 -16.09 -4.84 -16.67
N TRP A 24 -15.29 -5.89 -16.49
CA TRP A 24 -15.56 -6.93 -15.48
C TRP A 24 -15.34 -6.44 -14.04
N MET A 25 -14.40 -5.50 -13.82
CA MET A 25 -14.21 -4.92 -12.49
C MET A 25 -15.36 -4.00 -12.11
N LYS A 26 -15.80 -3.15 -13.06
CA LYS A 26 -16.98 -2.29 -12.86
C LYS A 26 -18.24 -3.12 -12.64
N ALA A 27 -18.47 -4.15 -13.45
CA ALA A 27 -19.63 -5.04 -13.31
C ALA A 27 -19.61 -5.79 -11.96
N ALA A 28 -18.42 -6.17 -11.47
CA ALA A 28 -18.24 -6.80 -10.17
C ALA A 28 -18.14 -5.80 -9.00
N GLY A 29 -18.27 -4.48 -9.21
CA GLY A 29 -18.12 -3.46 -8.18
C GLY A 29 -16.75 -3.48 -7.48
N LEU A 30 -15.71 -3.95 -8.16
CA LEU A 30 -14.36 -4.10 -7.62
C LEU A 30 -13.50 -2.88 -7.93
N ARG A 31 -12.69 -2.47 -6.96
CA ARG A 31 -11.68 -1.41 -7.09
C ARG A 31 -10.35 -1.89 -6.53
N VAL A 32 -9.27 -1.52 -7.20
CA VAL A 32 -7.89 -1.76 -6.74
C VAL A 32 -7.21 -0.43 -6.45
N HIS A 33 -6.49 -0.39 -5.33
CA HIS A 33 -5.56 0.68 -4.98
C HIS A 33 -4.18 0.06 -4.72
N SER A 34 -3.10 0.74 -5.07
CA SER A 34 -1.74 0.26 -4.79
C SER A 34 -0.77 1.41 -4.53
N TRP A 35 0.30 1.11 -3.80
CA TRP A 35 1.41 2.02 -3.55
C TRP A 35 2.73 1.28 -3.57
N ALA A 36 3.80 2.00 -3.83
CA ALA A 36 5.16 1.48 -3.74
C ALA A 36 6.06 2.54 -3.10
N ASP A 37 6.98 2.09 -2.27
CA ASP A 37 8.07 2.85 -1.68
C ASP A 37 9.37 2.05 -1.85
N ALA A 38 10.34 2.67 -2.49
CA ALA A 38 11.66 2.10 -2.73
C ALA A 38 12.68 3.23 -2.83
N GLY A 39 13.92 2.96 -2.44
CA GLY A 39 14.97 3.98 -2.52
C GLY A 39 16.27 3.54 -1.88
N ILE A 40 17.15 4.53 -1.69
CA ILE A 40 18.41 4.39 -0.98
C ILE A 40 18.36 5.34 0.21
N VAL A 41 18.64 4.84 1.41
CA VAL A 41 18.84 5.69 2.59
C VAL A 41 20.32 5.78 2.89
N TYR A 42 20.85 7.01 2.82
CA TYR A 42 22.26 7.26 3.10
C TYR A 42 22.51 7.31 4.61
N ASN A 43 23.47 6.52 5.07
CA ASN A 43 23.98 6.54 6.44
C ASN A 43 25.50 6.74 6.41
N ALA A 44 25.95 7.91 6.85
CA ALA A 44 27.37 8.29 6.86
C ALA A 44 28.25 7.46 7.82
N ASN A 45 27.65 6.75 8.78
CA ASN A 45 28.38 5.83 9.65
C ASN A 45 28.80 4.54 8.93
N ASP A 46 28.28 4.31 7.72
CA ASP A 46 28.58 3.17 6.84
C ASP A 46 28.70 1.83 7.59
N PRO A 47 27.59 1.38 8.22
CA PRO A 47 27.63 0.18 9.03
C PRO A 47 27.97 -1.04 8.17
N GLY A 48 28.94 -1.85 8.61
CA GLY A 48 29.46 -2.97 7.83
C GLY A 48 28.47 -4.13 7.57
N ASP A 49 27.39 -4.21 8.35
CA ASP A 49 26.26 -5.12 8.13
C ASP A 49 25.12 -4.47 7.31
N GLY A 50 25.31 -3.20 6.94
CA GLY A 50 24.35 -2.31 6.29
C GLY A 50 23.03 -2.12 7.04
N TYR A 51 22.95 -2.47 8.32
CA TYR A 51 21.76 -2.24 9.13
C TYR A 51 21.68 -0.77 9.56
N ASN A 52 20.57 -0.12 9.25
CA ASN A 52 20.32 1.28 9.54
C ASN A 52 19.64 1.46 10.92
N GLY A 53 20.27 0.99 12.00
CA GLY A 53 19.72 1.21 13.36
C GLY A 53 19.77 2.70 13.76
N PRO A 54 18.81 3.24 14.56
CA PRO A 54 17.63 2.65 15.19
C PRO A 54 16.33 2.82 14.38
N VAL A 55 16.39 3.09 13.08
CA VAL A 55 15.16 3.34 12.31
C VAL A 55 14.39 2.03 12.09
N VAL A 56 13.06 2.13 12.25
CA VAL A 56 12.17 0.98 12.09
C VAL A 56 11.90 0.70 10.62
N PHE A 57 11.55 1.74 9.85
CA PHE A 57 11.37 1.68 8.40
C PHE A 57 12.64 2.15 7.68
N ALA A 58 12.89 1.62 6.48
CA ALA A 58 14.15 1.79 5.75
C ALA A 58 15.37 1.37 6.60
N ASP A 59 15.31 0.14 7.09
CA ASP A 59 16.28 -0.50 7.99
C ASP A 59 17.62 -0.87 7.33
N ARG A 60 17.80 -0.51 6.05
CA ARG A 60 19.00 -0.76 5.26
C ARG A 60 19.71 0.53 4.91
N ALA A 61 21.04 0.52 5.02
CA ALA A 61 21.91 1.67 4.80
C ALA A 61 22.68 1.53 3.48
N ASN A 62 22.81 2.64 2.75
CA ASN A 62 23.70 2.80 1.59
C ASN A 62 23.46 1.82 0.43
N GLU A 63 22.32 1.16 0.39
CA GLU A 63 21.91 0.22 -0.66
C GLU A 63 20.50 0.54 -1.15
N PHE A 64 20.18 0.11 -2.37
CA PHE A 64 18.82 0.20 -2.89
C PHE A 64 17.96 -0.87 -2.22
N ASN A 65 16.77 -0.46 -1.76
CA ASN A 65 15.82 -1.36 -1.13
C ASN A 65 14.38 -1.07 -1.59
N LEU A 66 13.59 -2.13 -1.78
CA LEU A 66 12.14 -2.04 -1.91
C LEU A 66 11.54 -2.14 -0.52
N HIS A 67 11.24 -0.98 0.07
CA HIS A 67 10.71 -0.92 1.42
C HIS A 67 9.29 -1.45 1.48
N GLN A 68 8.40 -0.99 0.58
CA GLN A 68 7.00 -1.37 0.53
C GLN A 68 6.47 -1.48 -0.90
N LEU A 69 5.72 -2.53 -1.17
CA LEU A 69 4.79 -2.66 -2.29
C LEU A 69 3.47 -3.12 -1.69
N GLY A 70 2.47 -2.25 -1.71
CA GLY A 70 1.17 -2.51 -1.12
C GLY A 70 0.05 -2.48 -2.16
N GLY A 71 -1.00 -3.23 -1.88
CA GLY A 71 -2.19 -3.28 -2.70
C GLY A 71 -3.45 -3.61 -1.90
N GLU A 72 -4.57 -3.05 -2.32
CA GLU A 72 -5.90 -3.29 -1.78
C GLU A 72 -6.87 -3.65 -2.89
N LEU A 73 -7.68 -4.69 -2.69
CA LEU A 73 -8.86 -5.02 -3.49
C LEU A 73 -10.11 -4.77 -2.64
N ILE A 74 -11.02 -3.93 -3.14
CA ILE A 74 -12.17 -3.42 -2.40
C ILE A 74 -13.46 -3.69 -3.17
N ARG A 75 -14.50 -4.12 -2.46
CA ARG A 75 -15.90 -4.10 -2.89
C ARG A 75 -16.76 -3.49 -1.79
N ASP A 76 -17.45 -2.39 -2.09
CA ASP A 76 -18.39 -1.79 -1.15
C ASP A 76 -19.74 -2.51 -1.19
N VAL A 77 -20.46 -2.52 -0.05
CA VAL A 77 -21.84 -2.98 0.01
C VAL A 77 -22.81 -1.85 -0.37
N ASN A 78 -23.82 -2.18 -1.16
CA ASN A 78 -24.97 -1.34 -1.43
C ASN A 78 -25.97 -1.42 -0.27
N THR A 79 -26.01 -0.38 0.55
CA THR A 79 -26.89 -0.29 1.73
C THR A 79 -28.29 0.24 1.42
N GLY A 80 -28.55 0.68 0.18
CA GLY A 80 -29.84 1.21 -0.25
C GLY A 80 -30.78 0.19 -0.90
N GLY A 81 -30.34 -1.08 -1.04
CA GLY A 81 -31.11 -2.14 -1.67
C GLY A 81 -32.09 -2.84 -0.73
N ASP A 82 -33.00 -3.61 -1.32
CA ASP A 82 -33.96 -4.51 -0.67
C ASP A 82 -33.48 -5.98 -0.63
N HIS A 83 -32.21 -6.22 -0.99
CA HIS A 83 -31.58 -7.53 -1.06
C HIS A 83 -30.29 -7.56 -0.24
N TRP A 84 -29.83 -8.78 0.09
CA TRP A 84 -28.52 -8.98 0.70
C TRP A 84 -27.39 -8.62 -0.26
N ASP A 85 -26.39 -7.88 0.24
CA ASP A 85 -25.15 -7.57 -0.48
C ASP A 85 -23.94 -7.94 0.38
N ILE A 86 -22.83 -8.27 -0.29
CA ILE A 86 -21.58 -8.68 0.33
C ILE A 86 -20.46 -7.82 -0.22
N GLY A 87 -19.67 -7.26 0.68
CA GLY A 87 -18.50 -6.45 0.40
C GLY A 87 -17.35 -6.80 1.33
N GLY A 88 -16.20 -6.20 1.05
CA GLY A 88 -14.98 -6.44 1.83
C GLY A 88 -13.76 -5.77 1.22
N LYS A 89 -12.66 -5.82 1.98
CA LYS A 89 -11.35 -5.34 1.57
C LYS A 89 -10.29 -6.42 1.83
N LEU A 90 -9.50 -6.73 0.81
CA LEU A 90 -8.31 -7.54 0.92
C LEU A 90 -7.09 -6.64 0.75
N THR A 91 -6.20 -6.61 1.73
CA THR A 91 -4.95 -5.83 1.70
C THR A 91 -3.76 -6.79 1.69
N LEU A 92 -2.78 -6.52 0.82
CA LEU A 92 -1.53 -7.26 0.70
C LEU A 92 -0.35 -6.27 0.75
N MET A 93 0.76 -6.70 1.36
CA MET A 93 2.00 -5.92 1.42
C MET A 93 3.22 -6.82 1.26
N TYR A 94 4.22 -6.33 0.53
CA TYR A 94 5.52 -6.95 0.34
C TYR A 94 6.62 -5.89 0.53
N GLY A 95 7.84 -6.31 0.88
CA GLY A 95 8.99 -5.42 1.10
C GLY A 95 9.60 -5.57 2.49
N SER A 96 10.75 -4.93 2.74
CA SER A 96 11.48 -5.03 4.02
C SER A 96 10.62 -4.58 5.20
N ASP A 97 9.74 -3.61 4.98
CA ASP A 97 8.91 -3.00 6.01
C ASP A 97 7.65 -3.82 6.32
N ALA A 98 7.31 -4.81 5.49
CA ALA A 98 6.08 -5.59 5.64
C ALA A 98 5.99 -6.29 7.02
N ARG A 99 7.14 -6.65 7.60
CA ARG A 99 7.23 -7.28 8.92
C ARG A 99 6.84 -6.36 10.08
N PHE A 100 6.87 -5.04 9.88
CA PHE A 100 6.54 -4.05 10.90
C PHE A 100 5.09 -3.58 10.83
N ASN A 101 4.40 -3.90 9.74
CA ASN A 101 2.99 -3.62 9.59
C ASN A 101 2.18 -4.85 9.99
N THR A 102 1.43 -4.73 11.08
CA THR A 102 0.20 -5.51 11.19
C THR A 102 -0.81 -4.78 10.32
N ILE A 103 -1.25 -5.38 9.21
CA ILE A 103 -2.36 -4.84 8.41
C ILE A 103 -3.56 -4.75 9.34
N ASN A 104 -3.85 -3.55 9.87
CA ASN A 104 -5.01 -3.31 10.72
C ASN A 104 -6.18 -2.94 9.80
N PRO A 105 -7.20 -3.80 9.63
CA PRO A 105 -8.31 -3.53 8.72
C PRO A 105 -9.27 -2.44 9.24
N TYR A 106 -9.01 -1.84 10.41
CA TYR A 106 -9.94 -0.95 11.13
C TYR A 106 -9.43 0.49 11.38
N VAL A 107 -8.40 0.97 10.68
CA VAL A 107 -7.96 2.39 10.76
C VAL A 107 -8.12 3.07 9.41
#